data_AF-A0A436FQS9-F1
#
_entry.id   AF-A0A436FQS9-F1
#
_cell.length_a   1.000
_cell.length_b   1.000
_cell.length_c   1.000
_cell.angle_alpha   90.00
_cell.angle_beta   90.00
_cell.angle_gamma   90.00
#
_symmetry.space_group_name_H-M   'P 1'
#
loop_
_entity.id
_entity.type
_entity.pdbx_description
1 polymer ?
#
loop_
_entity_poly.entity_id
_entity_poly.type
_entity_poly.pdbx_seq_one_letter_code
_entity_poly.pdbx_strand_id
1 'polypeptide(L)' 'LTRLVGAASDWTALESFLIAYMTSPEERRTAIASSFAATLELVRDGTMDVRQDQTFAPIYLRGRTQAIKAVEVAS' A
#
# COMPACT_ATOMS: atom_id res chain seq x y z
N LEU A 1 -1.66 -0.16 -7.78
CA LEU A 1 -1.44 -0.47 -6.36
C LEU A 1 -1.99 -1.85 -5.97
N THR A 2 -3.24 -2.18 -6.31
CA THR A 2 -3.89 -3.45 -5.92
C THR A 2 -3.09 -4.71 -6.29
N ARG A 3 -2.48 -4.75 -7.49
CA ARG A 3 -1.63 -5.87 -7.95
C ARG A 3 -0.26 -5.96 -7.22
N LEU A 4 0.26 -4.84 -6.70
CA LEU A 4 1.53 -4.79 -5.96
C LEU A 4 1.34 -5.16 -4.48
N VAL A 5 0.23 -4.73 -3.89
CA VAL A 5 -0.10 -4.95 -2.47
C VAL A 5 -0.64 -6.36 -2.23
N GLY A 6 -1.32 -6.96 -3.22
CA GLY A 6 -1.88 -8.31 -3.12
C GLY A 6 -0.86 -9.45 -2.96
N ALA A 7 0.44 -9.20 -3.23
CA ALA A 7 1.50 -10.20 -3.07
C ALA A 7 2.19 -10.15 -1.68
N ALA A 8 1.95 -9.11 -0.88
CA ALA A 8 2.58 -8.95 0.44
C ALA A 8 1.72 -9.61 1.53
N SER A 9 2.02 -10.87 1.83
CA SER A 9 1.48 -11.56 3.03
C SER A 9 2.04 -10.98 4.33
N ASP A 10 3.18 -10.30 4.26
CA ASP A 10 3.90 -9.70 5.38
C ASP A 10 3.85 -8.16 5.36
N TRP A 11 4.08 -7.57 6.53
CA TRP A 11 4.19 -6.12 6.70
C TRP A 11 5.30 -5.54 5.82
N THR A 12 4.91 -4.67 4.90
CA THR A 12 5.83 -4.05 3.93
C THR A 12 5.69 -2.53 4.01
N ALA A 13 6.81 -1.80 3.98
CA ALA A 13 6.79 -0.34 4.02
C ALA A 13 6.12 0.24 2.77
N LEU A 14 5.29 1.28 2.93
CA LEU A 14 4.62 1.98 1.83
C LEU A 14 5.63 2.43 0.76
N GLU A 15 6.78 2.97 1.18
CA GLU A 15 7.83 3.44 0.29
C GLU A 15 8.39 2.33 -0.60
N SER A 16 8.45 1.09 -0.11
CA SER A 16 8.94 -0.06 -0.88
C SER A 16 8.04 -0.37 -2.09
N PHE A 17 6.73 -0.09 -2.01
CA PHE A 17 5.83 -0.23 -3.15
C PHE A 17 6.02 0.86 -4.22
N LEU A 18 6.67 1.97 -3.86
CA LEU A 18 6.80 3.15 -4.70
C LEU A 18 8.19 3.27 -5.33
N ILE A 19 9.23 2.74 -4.66
CA ILE A 19 10.62 2.75 -5.14
C ILE A 19 10.75 2.09 -6.52
N ALA A 20 9.92 1.10 -6.85
CA ALA A 20 9.92 0.47 -8.17
C ALA A 20 9.47 1.40 -9.33
N TYR A 21 8.87 2.56 -9.04
CA TYR A 21 8.19 3.40 -10.04
C TYR A 21 8.62 4.88 -10.04
N MET A 22 9.64 5.28 -9.27
CA MET A 22 10.00 6.70 -9.09
C MET A 22 11.44 6.99 -9.52
N THR A 23 11.61 7.90 -10.49
CA THR A 23 12.92 8.30 -11.04
C THR A 23 13.41 9.66 -10.54
N SER A 24 12.54 10.54 -10.02
CA SER A 24 12.94 11.87 -9.51
C SER A 24 12.44 12.19 -8.08
N PRO A 25 13.16 13.03 -7.31
CA PRO A 25 12.77 13.39 -5.93
C PRO A 25 11.45 14.18 -5.79
N GLU A 26 11.05 14.91 -6.82
CA GLU A 26 9.81 15.71 -6.82
C GLU A 26 8.58 14.83 -7.04
N GLU A 27 8.65 13.92 -8.02
CA GLU A 27 7.63 12.90 -8.25
C GLU A 27 7.42 12.01 -7.03
N ARG A 28 8.50 11.76 -6.26
CA ARG A 28 8.45 10.95 -5.04
C ARG A 28 7.46 11.49 -4.00
N ARG A 29 7.43 12.80 -3.78
CA ARG A 29 6.54 13.42 -2.76
C ARG A 29 5.07 13.25 -3.12
N THR A 30 4.72 13.63 -4.35
CA THR A 30 3.33 13.58 -4.83
C THR A 30 2.83 12.14 -4.87
N ALA A 31 3.62 11.20 -5.40
CA ALA A 31 3.17 9.82 -5.47
C ALA A 31 3.17 9.10 -4.11
N ILE A 32 3.98 9.50 -3.12
CA ILE A 32 3.78 9.04 -1.72
C ILE A 32 2.42 9.52 -1.20
N ALA A 33 2.11 10.81 -1.34
CA ALA A 33 0.85 11.38 -0.85
C ALA A 33 -0.38 10.72 -1.50
N SER A 34 -0.38 10.58 -2.83
CA SER A 34 -1.47 9.92 -3.55
C SER A 34 -1.59 8.44 -3.21
N SER A 35 -0.47 7.73 -3.04
CA SER A 35 -0.50 6.31 -2.69
C SER A 35 -0.94 6.09 -1.25
N PHE A 36 -0.60 7.01 -0.35
CA PHE A 36 -1.10 7.00 1.02
C PHE A 36 -2.62 7.20 1.05
N ALA A 37 -3.16 8.18 0.31
CA ALA A 37 -4.60 8.37 0.20
C ALA A 37 -5.31 7.13 -0.35
N ALA A 38 -4.79 6.53 -1.43
CA ALA A 38 -5.34 5.30 -2.00
C ALA A 38 -5.28 4.11 -1.01
N THR A 39 -4.21 4.03 -0.21
CA THR A 39 -4.06 3.01 0.82
C THR A 39 -5.14 3.15 1.91
N LEU A 40 -5.46 4.37 2.32
CA LEU A 40 -6.50 4.61 3.33
C LEU A 40 -7.89 4.18 2.85
N GLU A 41 -8.21 4.36 1.56
CA GLU A 41 -9.46 3.83 1.01
C GLU A 41 -9.49 2.30 1.04
N LEU A 42 -8.38 1.63 0.73
CA LEU A 42 -8.29 0.17 0.83
C LEU A 42 -8.42 -0.35 2.27
N VAL A 43 -7.88 0.39 3.25
CA VAL A 43 -8.04 0.10 4.68
C VAL A 43 -9.50 0.29 5.10
N ARG A 44 -10.14 1.37 4.63
CA ARG A 44 -11.54 1.66 4.86
C ARG A 44 -12.46 0.57 4.29
N ASP A 45 -12.14 0.06 3.11
CA ASP A 45 -12.85 -1.05 2.46
C ASP A 45 -12.52 -2.42 3.10
N GLY A 46 -11.66 -2.44 4.12
CA GLY A 46 -11.32 -3.64 4.88
C GLY A 46 -10.45 -4.63 4.11
N THR A 47 -9.81 -4.20 3.03
CA THR A 47 -8.97 -5.04 2.16
C THR A 47 -7.49 -5.04 2.57
N MET A 48 -7.09 -4.10 3.41
CA MET A 48 -5.70 -3.92 3.85
C MET A 48 -5.63 -3.50 5.33
N ASP A 49 -4.54 -3.87 5.99
CA ASP A 49 -4.16 -3.35 7.31
C ASP A 49 -3.03 -2.32 7.18
N VAL A 50 -3.04 -1.33 8.07
CA VAL A 50 -1.99 -0.31 8.21
C VAL A 50 -1.44 -0.30 9.64
N ARG A 51 -0.13 -0.09 9.78
CA ARG A 51 0.54 0.05 11.08
C ARG A 51 1.59 1.17 11.02
N GLN A 52 1.59 2.02 12.04
CA GLN A 52 2.62 3.03 12.29
C GLN A 52 2.89 3.08 13.80
N ASP A 53 4.14 2.83 14.20
CA ASP A 53 4.47 2.62 15.61
C ASP A 53 4.69 3.93 16.39
N GLN A 54 5.10 5.01 15.69
CA GLN A 54 5.36 6.34 16.26
C GLN A 54 5.03 7.42 15.22
N THR A 55 4.83 8.67 15.67
CA THR A 55 4.63 9.81 14.77
C THR A 55 5.79 9.93 13.78
N PHE A 56 5.47 10.02 12.48
CA PHE A 56 6.45 10.07 11.38
C PHE A 56 7.33 8.83 11.19
N ALA A 57 7.06 7.74 11.91
CA ALA A 57 7.68 6.45 11.62
C ALA A 57 7.17 5.90 10.28
N PRO A 58 7.90 4.96 9.65
CA PRO A 58 7.47 4.30 8.43
C PRO A 58 6.05 3.74 8.53
N ILE A 59 5.32 3.81 7.43
CA ILE A 59 3.96 3.27 7.32
C ILE A 59 4.06 1.87 6.74
N TYR A 60 3.62 0.88 7.52
CA TYR A 60 3.62 -0.52 7.09
C TYR A 60 2.22 -0.94 6.64
N LEU A 61 2.19 -1.69 5.54
CA LEU A 61 0.98 -2.20 4.89
C LEU A 61 1.01 -3.72 4.85
N ARG A 62 -0.16 -4.34 4.97
CA ARG A 62 -0.35 -5.78 4.78
C ARG A 62 -1.70 -6.07 4.15
N GLY A 63 -1.74 -6.84 3.06
CA GLY A 63 -3.00 -7.26 2.45
C GLY A 63 -3.77 -8.22 3.34
N ARG A 64 -5.11 -8.13 3.35
CA ARG A 64 -5.96 -9.15 4.00
C ARG A 64 -6.27 -10.27 3.00
N THR A 65 -6.18 -11.53 3.44
CA THR A 65 -6.39 -12.72 2.59
C THR A 65 -7.74 -12.75 1.85
N GLN A 66 -8.79 -12.10 2.37
CA GLN A 66 -10.07 -11.99 1.66
C GLN A 66 -10.00 -11.08 0.42
N ALA A 67 -9.19 -10.03 0.43
CA ALA A 67 -9.08 -9.09 -0.68
C ALA A 67 -8.34 -9.65 -1.88
N ILE A 68 -7.34 -10.50 -1.64
CA ILE A 68 -6.59 -11.19 -2.70
C ILE A 68 -7.52 -12.10 -3.50
N LYS A 69 -8.40 -12.84 -2.81
CA LYS A 69 -9.43 -13.68 -3.46
C LYS A 69 -10.41 -12.85 -4.30
N ALA A 70 -10.82 -11.66 -3.85
CA ALA A 70 -11.77 -10.83 -4.60
C ALA A 70 -11.17 -10.29 -5.92
N VAL A 71 -9.86 -10.03 -5.98
CA VAL A 71 -9.17 -9.57 -7.20
C VAL A 71 -8.98 -10.70 -8.22
N GLU A 72 -8.70 -11.92 -7.77
CA GLU A 72 -8.58 -13.09 -8.65
C GLU A 72 -9.91 -13.49 -9.31
N VAL A 73 -11.04 -13.32 -8.62
CA VAL A 73 -12.38 -13.70 -9.14
C VAL A 73 -12.92 -12.66 -10.13
N ALA A 74 -12.42 -11.43 -10.09
CA ALA A 74 -12.84 -10.33 -10.96
C ALA A 74 -11.94 -10.13 -12.20
N SER A 75 -11.02 -11.06 -12.47
CA SER A 75 -10.07 -11.02 -13.59
C SER A 75 -10.35 -12.07 -14.65
#